data_AF-A0A520B6Y5-F1
#
_entry.id   AF-A0A520B6Y5-F1
#
_cell.length_a   1.000
_cell.length_b   1.000
_cell.length_c   1.000
_cell.angle_alpha   90.00
_cell.angle_beta   90.00
_cell.angle_gamma   90.00
#
_symmetry.space_group_name_H-M   'P 1'
#
loop_
_entity.id
_entity.type
_entity.pdbx_description
1 polymer ?
#
loop_
_entity_poly.entity_id
_entity_poly.type
_entity_poly.pdbx_seq_one_letter_code
_entity_poly.pdbx_strand_id
1 'polypeptide(L)'
;MTTPKRFPASLKSAAAPQRELLMPQRHLHQATRDAARLARPSGTGLDSGAVRQRMVERLRAEGKFDERVLAAMATVPRHEFVDTALAAQAYEDTALPIGHGQTISKPSVVAHMLGLLMAGSAV
;
A
#
# COMPACT_ATOMS: atom_id res chain seq x y z
N MET A 1 -75.97 37.89 11.30
CA MET A 1 -75.03 38.63 12.17
C MET A 1 -74.21 37.62 12.96
N THR A 2 -72.92 37.48 12.65
CA THR A 2 -71.81 37.25 13.60
C THR A 2 -70.52 36.98 12.82
N THR A 3 -69.70 38.02 12.69
CA THR A 3 -68.33 37.96 12.18
C THR A 3 -67.45 37.24 13.21
N PRO A 4 -66.75 36.13 12.88
CA PRO A 4 -65.72 35.64 13.77
C PRO A 4 -64.49 36.55 13.70
N LYS A 5 -64.10 37.05 14.87
CA LYS A 5 -62.93 37.89 15.16
C LYS A 5 -61.66 37.32 14.51
N ARG A 6 -60.93 38.19 13.80
CA ARG A 6 -59.53 37.98 13.40
C ARG A 6 -58.70 37.62 14.64
N PHE A 7 -57.98 36.51 14.57
CA PHE A 7 -57.01 36.10 15.59
C PHE A 7 -55.92 37.17 15.76
N PRO A 8 -55.59 37.59 16.99
CA PRO A 8 -54.52 38.55 17.25
C PRO A 8 -53.22 37.79 17.52
N ALA A 9 -52.47 37.46 16.46
CA ALA A 9 -51.08 37.02 16.63
C ALA A 9 -50.29 37.25 15.34
N SER A 10 -49.54 38.35 15.29
CA SER A 10 -48.41 38.47 14.36
C SER A 10 -47.28 37.62 14.91
N LEU A 11 -46.87 36.59 14.17
CA LEU A 11 -45.64 35.86 14.47
C LEU A 11 -44.47 36.82 14.25
N LYS A 12 -43.78 37.19 15.33
CA LYS A 12 -42.47 37.84 15.24
C LYS A 12 -41.55 36.86 14.51
N SER A 13 -40.88 37.31 13.45
CA SER A 13 -39.84 36.52 12.80
C SER A 13 -38.75 36.26 13.84
N ALA A 14 -38.77 35.06 14.41
CA ALA A 14 -37.68 34.55 15.20
C ALA A 14 -36.53 34.28 14.22
N ALA A 15 -35.34 34.79 14.54
CA ALA A 15 -34.13 34.43 13.82
C ALA A 15 -34.09 32.92 13.69
N ALA A 16 -34.02 32.43 12.45
CA ALA A 16 -33.88 31.00 12.20
C ALA A 16 -32.69 30.52 13.05
N PRO A 17 -32.83 29.42 13.81
CA PRO A 17 -31.67 28.85 14.48
C PRO A 17 -30.63 28.65 13.39
N GLN A 18 -29.42 29.14 13.64
CA GLN A 18 -28.28 28.85 12.79
C GLN A 18 -28.24 27.32 12.72
N ARG A 19 -28.77 26.76 11.62
CA ARG A 19 -28.52 25.37 11.26
C ARG A 19 -27.04 25.38 11.00
N GLU A 20 -26.28 25.07 12.04
CA GLU A 20 -24.90 24.66 11.92
C GLU A 20 -24.93 23.63 10.81
N LEU A 21 -24.42 24.02 9.64
CA LEU A 21 -24.17 23.05 8.59
C LEU A 21 -23.22 22.07 9.26
N LEU A 22 -23.73 20.91 9.63
CA LEU A 22 -22.95 19.80 10.14
C LEU A 22 -22.15 19.26 8.95
N MET A 23 -21.25 20.08 8.42
CA MET A 23 -20.20 19.72 7.49
C MET A 23 -19.17 19.03 8.36
N PRO A 24 -19.13 17.68 8.41
CA PRO A 24 -18.33 16.96 9.37
C PRO A 24 -16.87 16.95 8.88
N GLN A 25 -16.21 18.11 8.89
CA GLN A 25 -14.83 18.26 8.44
C GLN A 25 -13.81 17.60 9.40
N ARG A 26 -14.23 17.10 10.57
CA ARG A 26 -13.37 16.29 11.45
C ARG A 26 -13.01 14.92 10.85
N HIS A 27 -13.80 14.41 9.91
CA HIS A 27 -13.62 13.05 9.40
C HIS A 27 -12.57 12.93 8.29
N LEU A 28 -12.11 14.00 7.64
CA LEU A 28 -11.14 13.83 6.53
C LEU A 28 -9.73 13.50 7.05
N HIS A 29 -9.28 14.20 8.10
CA HIS A 29 -7.99 13.92 8.74
C HIS A 29 -8.00 12.61 9.54
N GLN A 30 -9.16 12.24 10.10
CA GLN A 30 -9.34 10.92 10.72
C GLN A 30 -9.38 9.82 9.65
N ALA A 31 -10.14 9.98 8.56
CA ALA A 31 -10.19 9.02 7.46
C ALA A 31 -8.83 8.83 6.78
N THR A 32 -8.01 9.88 6.64
CA THR A 32 -6.64 9.75 6.10
C THR A 32 -5.72 9.01 7.08
N ARG A 33 -5.82 9.26 8.39
CA ARG A 33 -5.08 8.51 9.42
C ARG A 33 -5.55 7.07 9.54
N ASP A 34 -6.84 6.83 9.42
CA ASP A 34 -7.48 5.53 9.48
C ASP A 34 -7.17 4.73 8.21
N ALA A 35 -7.14 5.37 7.03
CA ALA A 35 -6.66 4.76 5.79
C ALA A 35 -5.18 4.40 5.85
N ALA A 36 -4.34 5.24 6.47
CA ALA A 36 -2.93 4.93 6.70
C ALA A 36 -2.74 3.78 7.72
N ARG A 37 -3.67 3.63 8.69
CA ARG A 37 -3.68 2.56 9.68
C ARG A 37 -4.24 1.25 9.12
N LEU A 38 -5.20 1.33 8.19
CA LEU A 38 -5.70 0.24 7.36
C LEU A 38 -4.70 -0.12 6.26
N ALA A 39 -3.40 -0.19 6.59
CA ALA A 39 -2.42 -0.88 5.78
C ALA A 39 -3.03 -2.24 5.44
N ARG A 40 -3.53 -2.37 4.21
CA ARG A 40 -4.21 -3.57 3.76
C ARG A 40 -3.23 -4.70 4.06
N PRO A 41 -3.63 -5.76 4.77
CA PRO A 41 -2.76 -6.91 4.91
C PRO A 41 -2.44 -7.41 3.50
N SER A 42 -1.26 -7.05 3.01
CA SER A 42 -0.69 -7.54 1.77
C SER A 42 0.10 -8.78 2.14
N GLY A 43 -0.42 -9.92 1.70
CA GLY A 43 0.15 -11.23 1.98
C GLY A 43 -0.80 -12.11 2.77
N THR A 44 -0.91 -13.34 2.33
CA THR A 44 -1.50 -14.48 3.01
C THR A 44 -0.74 -14.79 4.32
N GLY A 45 -0.86 -13.94 5.35
CA GLY A 45 -0.56 -14.22 6.77
C GLY A 45 0.82 -14.74 7.19
N LEU A 46 1.71 -15.11 6.27
CA LEU A 46 2.92 -15.91 6.46
C LEU A 46 4.15 -15.13 5.92
N ASP A 47 4.28 -13.90 6.41
CA ASP A 47 5.54 -13.14 6.49
C ASP A 47 6.33 -12.78 5.21
N SER A 48 5.66 -12.28 4.16
CA SER A 48 6.33 -11.67 2.99
C SER A 48 7.48 -10.71 3.34
N GLY A 49 7.39 -9.97 4.46
CA GLY A 49 8.46 -9.10 4.95
C GLY A 49 9.68 -9.85 5.48
N ALA A 50 9.50 -10.79 6.41
CA ALA A 50 10.60 -11.52 7.03
C ALA A 50 11.18 -12.59 6.09
N VAL A 51 10.36 -13.27 5.26
CA VAL A 51 10.86 -14.16 4.18
C VAL A 51 11.73 -13.37 3.20
N ARG A 52 11.31 -12.15 2.83
CA ARG A 52 12.11 -11.27 1.96
C ARG A 52 13.45 -10.90 2.58
N GLN A 53 13.47 -10.55 3.87
CA GLN A 53 14.75 -10.27 4.55
C GLN A 53 15.66 -11.51 4.57
N ARG A 54 15.12 -12.71 4.87
CA ARG A 54 15.87 -13.95 4.82
C ARG A 54 16.47 -14.23 3.44
N MET A 55 15.72 -13.98 2.36
CA MET A 55 16.24 -14.08 0.99
C MET A 55 17.43 -13.13 0.79
N VAL A 56 17.30 -11.86 1.20
CA VAL A 56 18.37 -10.86 1.06
C VAL A 56 19.60 -11.23 1.90
N GLU A 57 19.42 -11.75 3.11
CA GLU A 57 20.49 -12.24 3.98
C GLU A 57 21.25 -13.40 3.34
N ARG A 58 20.54 -14.37 2.73
CA ARG A 58 21.17 -15.47 1.98
C ARG A 58 22.01 -14.95 0.82
N LEU A 59 21.46 -14.04 0.01
CA LEU A 59 22.19 -13.43 -1.10
C LEU A 59 23.42 -12.66 -0.59
N ARG A 60 23.27 -11.88 0.49
CA ARG A 60 24.39 -11.15 1.10
C ARG A 60 25.50 -12.09 1.55
N ALA A 61 25.17 -13.25 2.13
CA ALA A 61 26.15 -14.24 2.57
C ALA A 61 26.97 -14.83 1.41
N GLU A 62 26.49 -14.78 0.16
CA GLU A 62 27.28 -15.18 -1.02
C GLU A 62 28.38 -14.16 -1.38
N GLY A 63 28.33 -12.94 -0.83
CA GLY A 63 29.43 -11.96 -0.89
C GLY A 63 29.71 -11.33 -2.27
N LYS A 64 28.80 -11.47 -3.25
CA LYS A 64 29.04 -11.09 -4.66
C LYS A 64 28.06 -10.06 -5.25
N PHE A 65 27.21 -9.45 -4.41
CA PHE A 65 26.14 -8.54 -4.87
C PHE A 65 26.31 -7.13 -4.31
N ASP A 66 25.87 -6.12 -5.06
CA ASP A 66 25.93 -4.71 -4.66
C ASP A 66 24.90 -4.41 -3.54
N GLU A 67 25.35 -3.81 -2.43
CA GLU A 67 24.49 -3.53 -1.27
C GLU A 67 23.34 -2.57 -1.59
N ARG A 68 23.48 -1.66 -2.56
CA ARG A 68 22.39 -0.77 -3.00
C ARG A 68 21.28 -1.58 -3.66
N VAL A 69 21.64 -2.61 -4.42
CA VAL A 69 20.70 -3.53 -5.07
C VAL A 69 20.03 -4.40 -4.01
N LEU A 70 20.79 -4.96 -3.06
CA LEU A 70 20.23 -5.74 -1.96
C LEU A 70 19.25 -4.93 -1.10
N ALA A 71 19.56 -3.65 -0.84
CA ALA A 71 18.66 -2.73 -0.14
C ALA A 71 17.36 -2.49 -0.92
N ALA A 72 17.42 -2.34 -2.25
CA ALA A 72 16.21 -2.24 -3.08
C ALA A 72 15.40 -3.54 -3.08
N MET A 73 16.05 -4.71 -3.17
CA MET A 73 15.37 -6.01 -3.10
C MET A 73 14.70 -6.26 -1.74
N ALA A 74 15.21 -5.65 -0.66
CA ALA A 74 14.62 -5.72 0.68
C ALA A 74 13.33 -4.90 0.82
N THR A 75 13.04 -3.97 -0.09
CA THR A 75 11.84 -3.10 -0.05
C THR A 75 10.79 -3.52 -1.06
N VAL A 76 11.18 -4.02 -2.24
CA VAL A 76 10.24 -4.40 -3.30
C VAL A 76 9.51 -5.71 -2.96
N PRO A 77 8.16 -5.72 -2.88
CA PRO A 77 7.39 -6.92 -2.57
C PRO A 77 7.29 -7.86 -3.78
N ARG A 78 8.36 -8.62 -4.06
CA ARG A 78 8.46 -9.52 -5.22
C ARG A 78 7.26 -10.47 -5.42
N HIS A 79 6.65 -10.93 -4.34
CA HIS A 79 5.45 -11.77 -4.36
C HIS A 79 4.21 -11.13 -5.04
N GLU A 80 4.15 -9.80 -5.18
CA GLU A 80 3.06 -9.12 -5.92
C GLU A 80 3.17 -9.29 -7.44
N PHE A 81 4.29 -9.82 -7.94
CA PHE A 81 4.58 -10.01 -9.37
C PHE A 81 4.44 -11.47 -9.83
N VAL A 82 3.86 -12.34 -9.00
CA VAL A 82 3.60 -13.75 -9.31
C VAL A 82 2.16 -14.12 -8.92
N ASP A 83 1.70 -15.29 -9.35
CA ASP A 83 0.40 -15.81 -8.88
C ASP A 83 0.41 -15.99 -7.35
N THR A 84 -0.72 -15.70 -6.71
CA THR A 84 -0.94 -15.91 -5.27
C THR A 84 -0.55 -17.30 -4.78
N ALA A 85 -0.74 -18.35 -5.59
CA ALA A 85 -0.34 -19.72 -5.25
C ALA A 85 1.18 -19.90 -5.14
N LEU A 86 1.97 -19.02 -5.78
CA LEU A 86 3.43 -19.04 -5.80
C LEU A 86 4.05 -18.00 -4.87
N ALA A 87 3.25 -17.20 -4.15
CA ALA A 87 3.73 -16.10 -3.31
C ALA A 87 4.77 -16.55 -2.27
N ALA A 88 4.59 -17.74 -1.67
CA ALA A 88 5.55 -18.30 -0.71
C ALA A 88 6.90 -18.66 -1.35
N GLN A 89 6.91 -19.02 -2.63
CA GLN A 89 8.13 -19.38 -3.38
C GLN A 89 8.82 -18.16 -3.99
N ALA A 90 8.18 -16.98 -3.99
CA ALA A 90 8.69 -15.78 -4.64
C ALA A 90 10.07 -15.32 -4.15
N TYR A 91 10.45 -15.74 -2.94
CA TYR A 91 11.70 -15.39 -2.27
C TYR A 91 12.73 -16.54 -2.23
N GLU A 92 12.41 -17.68 -2.85
CA GLU A 92 13.39 -18.72 -3.12
C GLU A 92 14.22 -18.34 -4.36
N ASP A 93 15.47 -18.81 -4.44
CA ASP A 93 16.35 -18.47 -5.55
C ASP A 93 16.03 -19.29 -6.82
N THR A 94 14.79 -19.15 -7.29
CA THR A 94 14.23 -19.89 -8.42
C THR A 94 13.45 -18.98 -9.36
N ALA A 95 13.34 -19.40 -10.61
CA ALA A 95 12.50 -18.73 -11.59
C ALA A 95 11.07 -19.23 -11.44
N LEU A 96 10.09 -18.33 -11.56
CA LEU A 96 8.68 -18.65 -11.39
C LEU A 96 7.88 -18.24 -12.63
N PRO A 97 6.85 -19.00 -13.04
CA PRO A 97 5.98 -18.61 -14.13
C PRO A 97 5.14 -17.39 -13.75
N ILE A 98 4.94 -16.49 -14.72
CA ILE A 98 4.10 -15.28 -14.57
C ILE A 98 2.96 -15.23 -15.61
N GLY A 99 2.70 -16.36 -16.27
CA GLY A 99 1.72 -16.48 -17.35
C GLY A 99 2.33 -16.27 -18.73
N HIS A 100 1.52 -16.53 -19.78
CA HIS A 100 1.91 -16.38 -21.19
C HIS A 100 3.20 -17.10 -21.61
N GLY A 101 3.54 -18.23 -20.95
CA GLY A 101 4.79 -18.95 -21.21
C GLY A 101 6.06 -18.24 -20.70
N GLN A 102 5.91 -17.15 -19.94
CA GLN A 102 7.02 -16.35 -19.42
C GLN A 102 7.32 -16.65 -17.96
N THR A 103 8.54 -16.33 -17.53
CA THR A 103 9.00 -16.48 -16.15
C THR A 103 9.62 -15.19 -15.62
N ILE A 104 9.48 -14.96 -14.31
CA ILE A 104 10.30 -13.98 -13.60
C ILE A 104 11.64 -14.62 -13.21
N SER A 105 12.74 -13.93 -13.49
CA SER A 105 14.10 -14.42 -13.23
C SER A 105 14.39 -14.63 -11.74
N LYS A 106 15.33 -15.54 -11.43
CA LYS A 106 15.80 -15.79 -10.05
C LYS A 106 16.26 -14.51 -9.35
N PRO A 107 16.00 -14.34 -8.03
CA PRO A 107 16.57 -13.25 -7.23
C PRO A 107 18.07 -13.00 -7.45
N SER A 108 18.92 -14.04 -7.45
CA SER A 108 20.38 -13.91 -7.66
C SER A 108 20.74 -13.36 -9.03
N VAL A 109 20.02 -13.78 -10.08
CA VAL A 109 20.22 -13.28 -11.45
C VAL A 109 19.88 -11.79 -11.54
N VAL A 110 18.75 -11.37 -10.96
CA VAL A 110 18.35 -9.95 -10.92
C VAL A 110 19.39 -9.13 -10.15
N ALA A 111 19.83 -9.62 -8.99
CA ALA A 111 20.85 -8.95 -8.18
C ALA A 111 22.16 -8.76 -8.96
N HIS A 112 22.59 -9.79 -9.69
CA HIS A 112 23.79 -9.74 -10.51
C HIS A 112 23.65 -8.76 -11.69
N MET A 113 22.55 -8.83 -12.44
CA MET A 113 22.29 -7.94 -13.58
C MET A 113 22.30 -6.46 -13.17
N LEU A 114 21.62 -6.13 -12.07
CA LEU A 114 21.60 -4.77 -11.55
C LEU A 114 22.97 -4.36 -11.00
N GLY A 115 23.69 -5.26 -10.33
CA GLY A 115 25.05 -4.99 -9.86
C GLY A 115 26.00 -4.60 -10.99
N LEU A 116 25.95 -5.30 -12.13
CA LEU A 116 26.73 -4.95 -13.32
C LEU A 116 26.37 -3.57 -13.88
N LEU A 117 25.08 -3.24 -13.93
CA LEU A 117 24.61 -1.92 -14.39
C LEU A 117 25.11 -0.78 -13.48
N MET A 118 25.08 -1.00 -12.17
CA MET A 118 25.56 -0.03 -11.18
C MET A 118 27.08 0.18 -11.26
N ALA A 119 27.85 -0.86 -11.61
CA ALA A 119 29.29 -0.75 -11.83
C ALA A 119 29.64 0.02 -13.12
N GLY A 120 28.86 -0.18 -14.20
CA GLY A 120 29.05 0.51 -15.47
C GLY A 120 28.74 2.01 -15.44
N SER A 121 27.97 2.48 -14.45
CA SER A 121 27.66 3.92 -14.28
C SER A 121 28.76 4.71 -13.56
N ALA A 122 29.83 4.04 -13.11
CA ALA A 122 30.96 4.66 -12.42
C ALA A 122 32.15 4.97 -13.36
N VAL A 123 31.95 4.82 -14.67
CA VAL A 123 32.92 5.11 -15.74
C VAL A 123 32.38 6.23 -16.61
#